data_AF-A0A3L8C367-F1
#
_entry.id   AF-A0A3L8C367-F1
#
_cell.length_a   1.000
_cell.length_b   1.000
_cell.length_c   1.000
_cell.angle_alpha   90.00
_cell.angle_beta   90.00
_cell.angle_gamma   90.00
#
_symmetry.space_group_name_H-M   'P 1'
#
loop_
_entity.id
_entity.type
_entity.pdbx_description
1 polymer ?
#
loop_
_entity_poly.entity_id
_entity_poly.type
_entity_poly.pdbx_seq_one_letter_code
_entity_poly.pdbx_strand_id
1 'polypeptide(L)'
;MTAEALITQKNERPPERAEQPTDHILCVNPATGESLGQVAVTQPEQVAQCVERARTAQQRWAHSTYKQRRAVLGHILDYVLTHADELCEEIVTDSGKTYENAMLGEILPICN
;
A
#
# COMPACT_ATOMS: atom_id res chain seq x y z
N MET A 1 46.21 7.90 -28.47
CA MET A 1 44.81 8.11 -28.06
C MET A 1 44.25 6.75 -27.64
N THR A 2 44.26 6.46 -26.33
CA THR A 2 43.73 5.21 -25.77
C THR A 2 42.31 5.44 -25.25
N ALA A 3 41.43 4.49 -25.55
CA ALA A 3 39.98 4.54 -25.37
C ALA A 3 39.50 4.37 -23.91
N GLU A 4 40.34 4.70 -22.93
CA GLU A 4 40.03 4.54 -21.49
C GLU A 4 39.49 5.83 -20.83
N ALA A 5 39.47 6.96 -21.56
CA ALA A 5 39.08 8.26 -21.03
C ALA A 5 37.57 8.59 -21.13
N LEU A 6 36.73 7.67 -21.63
CA LEU A 6 35.29 7.95 -21.86
C LEU A 6 34.32 7.23 -20.89
N ILE A 7 34.81 6.42 -19.94
CA ILE A 7 33.95 5.68 -18.99
C ILE A 7 33.70 6.46 -17.67
N THR A 8 34.30 7.64 -17.50
CA THR A 8 34.10 8.50 -16.31
C THR A 8 33.00 9.55 -16.54
N GLN A 9 31.87 9.17 -17.11
CA GLN A 9 30.64 9.94 -16.86
C GLN A 9 30.00 9.38 -15.59
N LYS A 10 30.39 10.00 -14.48
CA LYS A 10 29.67 10.07 -13.20
C LYS A 10 28.20 9.64 -13.33
N ASN A 11 27.90 8.40 -12.95
CA ASN A 11 26.56 8.02 -12.51
C ASN A 11 26.36 8.62 -11.10
N GLU A 12 26.38 9.94 -11.01
CA GLU A 12 25.99 10.65 -9.80
C GLU A 12 24.50 10.39 -9.63
N ARG A 13 24.16 9.50 -8.68
CA ARG A 13 22.82 9.47 -8.12
C ARG A 13 22.45 10.93 -7.79
N PRO A 14 21.24 11.40 -8.16
CA PRO A 14 20.74 12.69 -7.70
C PRO A 14 21.03 12.80 -6.20
N PRO A 15 21.41 13.98 -5.67
CA PRO A 15 21.63 14.14 -4.25
C PRO A 15 20.41 13.59 -3.54
N GLU A 16 20.61 12.53 -2.74
CA GLU A 16 19.62 11.98 -1.85
C GLU A 16 19.12 13.19 -1.06
N ARG A 17 17.90 13.66 -1.37
CA ARG A 17 17.28 14.71 -0.56
C ARG A 17 17.34 14.14 0.84
N ALA A 18 18.06 14.81 1.74
CA ALA A 18 17.98 14.52 3.14
C ALA A 18 16.52 14.82 3.52
N GLU A 19 15.66 13.81 3.40
CA GLU A 19 14.26 13.89 3.78
C GLU A 19 14.28 14.11 5.29
N GLN A 20 13.98 15.33 5.68
CA GLN A 20 13.70 15.60 7.08
C GLN A 20 12.54 14.66 7.50
N PRO A 21 12.59 14.04 8.68
CA PRO A 21 11.46 13.25 9.16
C PRO A 21 10.23 14.15 9.15
N THR A 22 9.29 13.84 8.28
CA THR A 22 8.00 14.54 8.21
C THR A 22 7.03 13.75 9.07
N ASP A 23 6.24 14.43 9.91
CA ASP A 23 5.19 13.77 10.70
C ASP A 23 4.05 13.22 9.79
N HIS A 24 4.11 13.52 8.49
CA HIS A 24 3.11 13.15 7.50
C HIS A 24 3.77 12.77 6.16
N ILE A 25 3.25 11.70 5.54
CA ILE A 25 3.56 11.27 4.18
C ILE A 25 2.55 11.94 3.24
N LEU A 26 3.03 12.69 2.26
CA LEU A 26 2.20 13.25 1.19
C LEU A 26 1.88 12.15 0.16
N CYS A 27 0.59 11.93 -0.10
CA CYS A 27 0.11 11.05 -1.15
C CYS A 27 -0.20 11.88 -2.41
N VAL A 28 0.26 11.42 -3.57
CA VAL A 28 0.10 12.15 -4.84
C VAL A 28 -0.35 11.19 -5.93
N ASN A 29 -1.24 11.65 -6.79
CA ASN A 29 -1.59 10.93 -8.00
C ASN A 29 -0.39 10.98 -8.96
N PRO A 30 0.24 9.84 -9.30
CA PRO A 30 1.47 9.83 -10.09
C PRO A 30 1.24 10.23 -11.56
N ALA A 31 0.01 10.13 -12.07
CA ALA A 31 -0.31 10.48 -13.45
C ALA A 31 -0.55 11.99 -13.64
N THR A 32 -1.13 12.66 -12.64
CA THR A 32 -1.52 14.09 -12.73
C THR A 32 -0.66 15.02 -11.87
N GLY A 33 0.01 14.49 -10.84
CA GLY A 33 0.69 15.27 -9.80
C GLY A 33 -0.24 15.90 -8.77
N GLU A 34 -1.54 15.60 -8.81
CA GLU A 34 -2.52 16.10 -7.83
C GLU A 34 -2.26 15.51 -6.44
N SER A 35 -2.50 16.32 -5.39
CA SER A 35 -2.41 15.85 -4.01
C SER A 35 -3.64 15.00 -3.66
N LEU A 36 -3.41 13.77 -3.19
CA LEU A 36 -4.44 12.87 -2.66
C LEU A 36 -4.65 13.06 -1.15
N GLY A 37 -3.89 13.97 -0.54
CA GLY A 37 -3.89 14.22 0.89
C GLY A 37 -2.61 13.76 1.57
N GLN A 38 -2.65 13.63 2.89
CA GLN A 38 -1.50 13.27 3.69
C GLN A 38 -1.86 12.27 4.80
N VAL A 39 -0.96 11.33 5.07
CA VAL A 39 -1.12 10.29 6.09
C VAL A 39 -0.09 10.51 7.18
N ALA A 40 -0.49 10.50 8.45
CA ALA A 40 0.45 10.66 9.55
C ALA A 40 1.44 9.47 9.61
N VAL A 41 2.72 9.77 9.83
CA VAL A 41 3.73 8.75 10.10
C VAL A 41 3.44 8.13 11.46
N THR A 42 3.25 6.80 11.47
CA THR A 42 3.03 6.08 12.73
C THR A 42 4.35 5.95 13.47
N GLN A 43 4.43 6.53 14.68
CA GLN A 43 5.64 6.52 15.49
C GLN A 43 5.93 5.12 16.07
N PRO A 44 7.19 4.77 16.36
CA PRO A 44 7.55 3.44 16.84
C PRO A 44 6.75 2.94 18.05
N GLU A 45 6.46 3.82 19.01
CA GLU A 45 5.67 3.49 20.20
C GLU A 45 4.21 3.18 19.85
N GLN A 46 3.65 3.90 18.87
CA GLN A 46 2.29 3.66 18.37
C GLN A 46 2.22 2.33 17.61
N VAL A 47 3.26 1.97 16.86
CA VAL A 47 3.37 0.64 16.23
C VAL A 47 3.31 -0.45 17.29
N ALA A 48 4.09 -0.33 18.37
CA ALA A 48 4.08 -1.30 19.47
C ALA A 48 2.68 -1.46 20.09
N GLN A 49 1.96 -0.35 20.29
CA GLN A 49 0.58 -0.35 20.79
C GLN A 49 -0.39 -1.04 19.81
N CYS A 50 -0.28 -0.77 18.51
CA CYS A 50 -1.08 -1.44 17.48
C CYS A 50 -0.86 -2.95 17.45
N VAL A 51 0.39 -3.40 17.56
CA VAL A 51 0.75 -4.82 17.62
C VAL A 51 0.17 -5.47 18.89
N GLU A 52 0.26 -4.81 20.04
CA GLU A 52 -0.28 -5.36 21.29
C GLU A 52 -1.82 -5.50 21.26
N ARG A 53 -2.51 -4.51 20.66
CA ARG A 53 -3.95 -4.60 20.38
C ARG A 53 -4.26 -5.78 19.47
N ALA A 54 -3.47 -5.99 18.42
CA ALA A 54 -3.64 -7.11 17.51
C ALA A 54 -3.41 -8.46 18.21
N ARG A 55 -2.41 -8.57 19.11
CA ARG A 55 -2.17 -9.78 19.91
C ARG A 55 -3.34 -10.10 20.83
N THR A 56 -3.89 -9.09 21.50
CA THR A 56 -5.08 -9.26 22.35
C THR A 56 -6.28 -9.75 21.53
N ALA A 57 -6.54 -9.15 20.37
CA ALA A 57 -7.61 -9.58 19.47
C ALA A 57 -7.38 -11.00 18.92
N GLN A 58 -6.13 -11.33 18.59
CA GLN A 58 -5.73 -12.63 18.06
C GLN A 58 -6.06 -13.76 19.03
N GLN A 59 -5.89 -13.56 20.34
CA GLN A 59 -6.25 -14.58 21.34
C GLN A 59 -7.74 -14.97 21.24
N ARG A 60 -8.64 -13.99 21.13
CA ARG A 60 -10.08 -14.26 20.95
C ARG A 60 -10.37 -14.86 19.58
N TRP A 61 -9.76 -14.31 18.53
CA TRP A 61 -9.94 -14.78 17.15
C TRP A 61 -9.47 -16.23 16.97
N ALA A 62 -8.41 -16.66 17.65
CA ALA A 62 -7.89 -18.03 17.57
C ALA A 62 -8.90 -19.08 18.06
N HIS A 63 -9.79 -18.72 18.98
CA HIS A 63 -10.87 -19.59 19.47
C HIS A 63 -12.12 -19.60 18.57
N SER A 64 -12.13 -18.81 17.49
CA SER A 64 -13.24 -18.84 16.53
C SER A 64 -13.38 -20.22 15.87
N THR A 65 -14.59 -20.55 15.46
CA THR A 65 -14.85 -21.73 14.64
C THR A 65 -14.56 -21.45 13.17
N TYR A 66 -14.37 -22.51 12.37
CA TYR A 66 -14.28 -22.38 10.92
C TYR A 66 -15.49 -21.63 10.32
N LYS A 67 -16.71 -21.94 10.79
CA LYS A 67 -17.94 -21.28 10.34
C LYS A 67 -17.91 -19.77 10.56
N GLN A 68 -17.44 -19.33 11.73
CA GLN A 68 -17.30 -17.89 12.05
C GLN A 68 -16.24 -17.22 11.17
N ARG A 69 -15.07 -17.85 10.99
CA ARG A 69 -14.02 -17.30 10.11
C ARG A 69 -14.50 -17.16 8.67
N ARG A 70 -15.16 -18.19 8.14
CA ARG A 70 -15.74 -18.18 6.80
C ARG A 70 -16.78 -17.06 6.65
N ALA A 71 -17.64 -16.84 7.65
CA ALA A 71 -18.63 -15.78 7.59
C ALA A 71 -17.98 -14.37 7.52
N VAL A 72 -16.96 -14.12 8.34
CA VAL A 72 -16.23 -12.84 8.32
C VAL A 72 -15.52 -12.61 6.99
N LEU A 73 -14.76 -13.60 6.51
CA LEU A 73 -14.07 -13.50 5.22
C LEU A 73 -15.07 -13.39 4.06
N GLY A 74 -16.21 -14.07 4.14
CA GLY A 74 -17.31 -13.96 3.17
C GLY A 74 -17.87 -12.54 3.11
N HIS A 75 -18.15 -11.90 4.24
CA HIS A 75 -18.60 -10.51 4.25
C HIS A 75 -17.57 -9.53 3.66
N ILE A 76 -16.27 -9.78 3.90
CA ILE A 76 -15.20 -8.97 3.29
C ILE A 76 -15.21 -9.17 1.76
N LEU A 77 -15.31 -10.42 1.30
CA LEU A 77 -15.40 -10.73 -0.13
C LEU A 77 -16.63 -10.08 -0.78
N ASP A 78 -17.80 -10.21 -0.16
CA ASP A 78 -19.04 -9.61 -0.66
C ASP A 78 -18.91 -8.09 -0.80
N TYR A 79 -18.28 -7.43 0.19
CA TYR A 79 -18.01 -6.00 0.14
C TYR A 79 -17.07 -5.65 -1.02
N VAL A 80 -15.93 -6.34 -1.12
CA VAL A 80 -14.95 -6.10 -2.20
C VAL A 80 -15.60 -6.26 -3.58
N LEU A 81 -16.38 -7.32 -3.79
CA LEU A 81 -17.07 -7.56 -5.07
C LEU A 81 -18.13 -6.52 -5.37
N THR A 82 -18.87 -6.07 -4.35
CA THR A 82 -19.91 -5.03 -4.50
C THR A 82 -19.29 -3.69 -4.89
N HIS A 83 -18.10 -3.39 -4.39
CA HIS A 83 -17.41 -2.11 -4.55
C HIS A 83 -16.18 -2.21 -5.48
N ALA A 84 -16.12 -3.23 -6.34
CA ALA A 84 -14.91 -3.53 -7.11
C ALA A 84 -14.47 -2.38 -8.02
N ASP A 85 -15.42 -1.70 -8.68
CA ASP A 85 -15.14 -0.56 -9.55
C ASP A 85 -14.58 0.64 -8.77
N GLU A 86 -15.19 0.97 -7.63
CA GLU A 86 -14.73 2.04 -6.74
C GLU A 86 -13.33 1.76 -6.21
N LEU A 87 -13.07 0.53 -5.76
CA LEU A 87 -11.75 0.11 -5.28
C LEU A 87 -10.70 0.18 -6.41
N CYS A 88 -11.05 -0.22 -7.63
CA CYS A 88 -10.15 -0.09 -8.77
C CYS A 88 -9.84 1.37 -9.10
N GLU A 89 -10.82 2.28 -9.03
CA GLU A 89 -10.59 3.71 -9.24
C GLU A 89 -9.60 4.30 -8.23
N GLU A 90 -9.73 3.94 -6.95
CA GLU A 90 -8.78 4.35 -5.90
C GLU A 90 -7.37 3.79 -6.16
N ILE A 91 -7.26 2.50 -6.51
CA ILE A 91 -5.97 1.87 -6.83
C ILE A 91 -5.30 2.55 -8.02
N VAL A 92 -6.06 2.83 -9.08
CA VAL A 92 -5.57 3.52 -10.28
C VAL A 92 -5.08 4.93 -9.92
N THR A 93 -5.84 5.64 -9.09
CA THR A 93 -5.55 7.01 -8.67
C THR A 93 -4.28 7.12 -7.84
N ASP A 94 -4.06 6.21 -6.87
CA ASP A 94 -2.89 6.23 -6.00
C ASP A 94 -1.64 5.60 -6.64
N SER A 95 -1.79 4.46 -7.33
CA SER A 95 -0.64 3.71 -7.86
C SER A 95 -0.27 4.04 -9.31
N GLY A 96 -1.18 4.66 -10.08
CA GLY A 96 -1.00 4.93 -11.51
C GLY A 96 -1.10 3.71 -12.43
N LYS A 97 -1.53 2.55 -11.91
CA LYS A 97 -1.81 1.36 -12.74
C LYS A 97 -3.01 1.60 -13.66
N THR A 98 -3.16 0.77 -14.68
CA THR A 98 -4.41 0.72 -15.46
C THR A 98 -5.50 0.01 -14.65
N TYR A 99 -6.76 0.29 -14.98
CA TYR A 99 -7.91 -0.37 -14.35
C TYR A 99 -7.83 -1.90 -14.48
N GLU A 100 -7.41 -2.42 -15.64
CA GLU A 100 -7.26 -3.86 -15.85
C GLU A 100 -6.19 -4.46 -14.93
N ASN A 101 -5.09 -3.75 -14.69
CA ASN A 101 -4.06 -4.19 -13.75
C ASN A 101 -4.57 -4.18 -12.30
N ALA A 102 -5.39 -3.18 -11.91
CA ALA A 102 -6.03 -3.16 -10.59
C ALA A 102 -7.03 -4.31 -10.44
N MET A 103 -7.92 -4.50 -11.41
CA MET A 103 -8.95 -5.53 -11.39
C MET A 103 -8.34 -6.94 -11.39
N LEU A 104 -7.47 -7.25 -12.35
CA LEU A 104 -6.90 -8.58 -12.51
C LEU A 104 -5.79 -8.87 -11.48
N GLY A 105 -5.06 -7.84 -11.06
CA GLY A 105 -3.88 -7.99 -10.21
C GLY A 105 -4.12 -7.83 -8.71
N GLU A 106 -5.20 -7.15 -8.31
CA GLU A 106 -5.47 -6.86 -6.89
C GLU A 106 -6.86 -7.32 -6.44
N ILE A 107 -7.91 -7.12 -7.24
CA ILE A 107 -9.27 -7.52 -6.88
C ILE A 107 -9.52 -9.02 -7.12
N LEU A 108 -9.33 -9.51 -8.35
CA LEU A 108 -9.62 -10.92 -8.67
C LEU A 108 -8.83 -11.95 -7.86
N PRO A 109 -7.54 -11.74 -7.51
CA PRO A 109 -6.77 -12.74 -6.76
C PRO A 109 -7.33 -13.06 -5.37
N ILE A 110 -8.10 -12.16 -4.77
CA ILE A 110 -8.74 -12.39 -3.45
C ILE A 110 -10.16 -12.97 -3.56
N CYS A 111 -10.69 -13.13 -4.78
CA CYS A 111 -12.06 -13.58 -5.03
C CYS A 111 -12.18 -15.09 -5.34
N ASN A 112 -11.08 -15.84 -5.23
CA ASN A 112 -10.99 -17.24 -5.65
C ASN A 112 -11.03 -18.23 -4.48
#